data_AF-A0A183CCE9-F1
#
_entry.id   AF-A0A183CCE9-F1
#
_cell.length_a   1.000
_cell.length_b   1.000
_cell.length_c   1.000
_cell.angle_alpha   90.00
_cell.angle_beta   90.00
_cell.angle_gamma   90.00
#
_symmetry.space_group_name_H-M   'P 1'
#
loop_
_entity.id
_entity.type
_entity.pdbx_description
1 polymer ?
#
loop_
_entity_poly.entity_id
_entity_poly.type
_entity_poly.pdbx_seq_one_letter_code
_entity_poly.pdbx_strand_id
1 'polypeptide(L)'
;GAPERIVDMCSSILVGEEEVPFDEGVREDFNRAYLELGGKGERVLGFADLRLDKAKYPRGFEFNAEELNFPTKDLRFIGLISLIDPPRASVPSAVAKARSPVLTS
;
A
#
# COMPACT_ATOMS: atom_id res chain seq x y z
N GLY A 1 6.50 -2.13 -2.37
CA GLY A 1 7.53 -2.51 -1.39
C GLY A 1 6.94 -2.60 0.00
N ALA A 2 7.77 -2.69 1.04
CA ALA A 2 7.31 -2.59 2.43
C ALA A 2 6.64 -1.22 2.66
N PRO A 3 5.41 -1.15 3.19
CA PRO A 3 4.65 0.10 3.32
C PRO A 3 5.42 1.23 3.98
N GLU A 4 6.03 0.96 5.14
CA GLU A 4 6.79 1.96 5.92
C GLU A 4 7.96 2.54 5.13
N ARG A 5 8.67 1.68 4.38
CA ARG A 5 9.81 2.11 3.58
C ARG A 5 9.39 2.93 2.37
N ILE A 6 8.24 2.61 1.77
CA ILE A 6 7.72 3.37 0.63
C ILE A 6 7.34 4.78 1.08
N VAL A 7 6.63 4.90 2.21
CA VAL A 7 6.22 6.20 2.75
C VAL A 7 7.42 7.07 3.13
N ASP A 8 8.49 6.49 3.67
CA ASP A 8 9.70 7.25 3.99
C ASP A 8 10.39 7.87 2.75
N MET A 9 10.17 7.27 1.57
CA MET A 9 10.73 7.76 0.30
C MET A 9 9.78 8.70 -0.45
N CYS A 10 8.56 8.92 0.05
CA CYS A 10 7.54 9.73 -0.63
C CYS A 10 7.49 11.16 -0.07
N SER A 11 7.26 12.13 -0.95
CA SER A 11 7.07 13.54 -0.61
C SER A 11 5.69 14.07 -1.02
N SER A 12 5.00 13.38 -1.93
CA SER A 12 3.62 13.67 -2.35
C SER A 12 2.76 12.41 -2.33
N ILE A 13 1.44 12.57 -2.39
CA ILE A 13 0.45 11.50 -2.55
C ILE A 13 -0.54 11.86 -3.65
N LEU A 14 -1.00 10.85 -4.40
CA LEU A 14 -2.08 11.00 -5.36
C LEU A 14 -3.43 10.78 -4.66
N VAL A 15 -4.23 11.84 -4.55
CA VAL A 15 -5.60 11.80 -4.01
C VAL A 15 -6.58 12.08 -5.14
N GLY A 16 -7.25 11.03 -5.62
CA GLY A 16 -8.09 11.12 -6.81
C GLY A 16 -7.24 11.39 -8.05
N GLU A 17 -7.40 12.57 -8.64
CA GLU A 17 -6.61 13.02 -9.80
C GLU A 17 -5.55 14.07 -9.43
N GLU A 18 -5.54 14.54 -8.19
CA GLU A 18 -4.64 15.60 -7.73
C GLU A 18 -3.47 15.04 -6.92
N GLU A 19 -2.30 15.65 -7.14
CA GLU A 19 -1.10 15.37 -6.37
C GLU A 19 -1.00 16.40 -5.25
N VAL A 20 -1.05 15.92 -4.01
CA VAL A 20 -0.97 16.76 -2.81
C VAL A 20 0.28 16.42 -2.01
N PRO A 21 0.81 17.35 -1.19
CA PRO A 21 1.96 17.09 -0.34
C PRO A 21 1.67 15.95 0.64
N PHE A 22 2.69 15.12 0.91
CA PHE A 22 2.60 14.09 1.94
C PHE A 22 2.82 14.74 3.31
N ASP A 23 1.76 15.33 3.85
CA ASP A 23 1.77 16.00 5.15
C ASP A 23 1.52 15.04 6.33
N GLU A 24 1.46 15.60 7.54
CA GLU A 24 1.22 14.83 8.76
C GLU A 24 -0.17 14.19 8.77
N GLY A 25 -1.19 14.86 8.22
CA GLY A 25 -2.55 14.31 8.14
C GLY A 25 -2.63 13.09 7.21
N VAL A 26 -1.99 13.17 6.04
CA VAL A 26 -1.84 12.02 5.13
C VAL A 26 -1.07 10.89 5.81
N ARG A 27 -0.06 11.20 6.62
CA ARG A 27 0.72 10.19 7.35
C ARG A 27 -0.10 9.49 8.42
N GLU A 28 -0.97 10.21 9.13
CA GLU A 28 -1.94 9.62 10.07
C GLU A 28 -2.95 8.71 9.36
N ASP A 29 -3.50 9.15 8.24
CA ASP A 29 -4.43 8.36 7.42
C ASP A 29 -3.78 7.08 6.88
N PHE A 30 -2.54 7.19 6.41
CA PHE A 30 -1.72 6.04 6.01
C PHE A 30 -1.53 5.05 7.16
N ASN A 31 -1.13 5.54 8.34
CA ASN A 31 -0.88 4.67 9.50
C ASN A 31 -2.16 3.95 9.94
N ARG A 32 -3.29 4.64 9.91
CA ARG A 32 -4.60 4.03 10.23
C ARG A 32 -4.92 2.90 9.24
N ALA A 33 -4.84 3.16 7.94
CA ALA A 33 -5.10 2.16 6.91
C ALA A 33 -4.11 0.98 7.00
N TYR A 34 -2.83 1.26 7.27
CA TYR A 34 -1.81 0.23 7.45
C TYR A 34 -2.10 -0.69 8.65
N LEU A 35 -2.50 -0.12 9.80
CA LEU A 35 -2.88 -0.89 10.98
C LEU A 35 -4.16 -1.72 10.75
N GLU A 36 -5.17 -1.16 10.08
CA GLU A 36 -6.40 -1.88 9.76
C GLU A 36 -6.17 -3.07 8.84
N LEU A 37 -5.33 -2.90 7.80
CA LEU A 37 -4.97 -3.97 6.87
C LEU A 37 -4.05 -5.01 7.53
N GLY A 38 -3.07 -4.57 8.33
CA GLY A 38 -2.16 -5.44 9.06
C GLY A 38 -2.87 -6.27 10.14
N GLY A 39 -3.89 -5.70 10.80
CA GLY A 39 -4.69 -6.39 11.82
C GLY A 39 -5.50 -7.57 11.29
N LYS A 40 -5.73 -7.66 9.98
CA LYS A 40 -6.42 -8.78 9.31
C LYS A 40 -5.51 -9.96 8.98
N GLY A 41 -4.22 -9.88 9.30
CA GLY A 41 -3.23 -10.90 8.93
C GLY A 41 -2.92 -10.92 7.43
N GLU A 42 -3.28 -9.86 6.71
CA GLU A 42 -3.05 -9.71 5.27
C GLU A 42 -1.65 -9.15 5.01
N ARG A 43 -1.04 -9.51 3.87
CA ARG A 43 0.25 -8.94 3.48
C ARG A 43 0.04 -7.60 2.81
N VAL A 44 0.50 -6.51 3.43
CA VAL A 44 0.33 -5.15 2.89
C VAL A 44 1.56 -4.73 2.09
N LEU A 45 1.33 -4.17 0.89
CA LEU A 45 2.34 -3.63 0.00
C LEU A 45 2.06 -2.16 -0.29
N GLY A 46 3.08 -1.31 -0.18
CA GLY A 46 3.02 0.10 -0.57
C GLY A 46 3.47 0.31 -2.02
N PHE A 47 2.79 1.23 -2.71
CA PHE A 47 3.07 1.61 -4.09
C PHE A 47 3.33 3.10 -4.18
N ALA A 48 4.38 3.44 -4.93
CA ALA A 48 4.75 4.81 -5.26
C ALA A 48 5.26 4.85 -6.70
N ASP A 49 5.04 5.98 -7.37
CA ASP A 49 5.57 6.26 -8.70
C ASP A 49 6.37 7.57 -8.68
N LEU A 50 7.10 7.82 -9.75
CA LEU A 50 7.73 9.12 -9.97
C LEU A 50 7.75 9.43 -11.46
N ARG A 51 7.23 10.59 -11.82
CA ARG A 51 7.29 11.08 -13.19
C ARG A 51 8.63 11.77 -13.41
N LEU A 52 9.54 11.08 -14.07
CA LEU A 52 10.85 11.64 -14.43
C LEU A 52 10.71 12.72 -15.51
N ASP A 53 11.48 13.79 -15.36
CA ASP A 53 11.54 14.86 -16.34
C ASP A 53 12.22 14.37 -17.62
N LYS A 54 11.52 14.48 -18.75
CA LYS A 54 12.01 14.07 -20.08
C LYS A 54 13.20 14.90 -20.55
N ALA A 55 13.38 16.12 -20.03
CA ALA A 55 14.55 16.94 -20.34
C ALA A 55 15.82 16.38 -19.70
N LYS A 56 15.69 15.79 -18.51
CA LYS A 56 16.80 15.19 -17.74
C LYS A 56 17.03 13.72 -18.10
N TYR A 57 15.94 13.01 -18.44
CA TYR A 57 15.92 11.59 -18.78
C TYR A 57 15.28 11.39 -20.16
N PRO A 58 16.02 11.66 -21.26
CA PRO A 58 15.50 11.53 -22.61
C PRO A 58 15.24 10.07 -23.02
N ARG A 59 14.49 9.85 -24.11
CA ARG A 59 14.32 8.52 -24.68
C ARG A 59 15.69 7.96 -25.11
N GLY A 60 16.05 6.80 -24.55
CA GLY A 60 17.37 6.18 -24.76
C GLY A 60 18.38 6.43 -23.65
N PHE A 61 18.01 7.15 -22.58
CA PHE A 61 18.83 7.27 -21.38
C PHE A 61 19.07 5.90 -20.74
N GLU A 62 20.34 5.55 -20.50
CA GLU A 62 20.72 4.30 -19.85
C GLU A 62 20.59 4.43 -18.34
N PHE A 63 19.59 3.76 -17.76
CA PHE A 63 19.42 3.70 -16.32
C PHE A 63 20.40 2.71 -15.71
N ASN A 64 21.18 3.14 -14.73
CA ASN A 64 22.14 2.29 -14.03
C ASN A 64 21.64 2.02 -12.60
N ALA A 65 21.51 0.73 -12.26
CA ALA A 65 21.05 0.28 -10.95
C ALA A 65 22.19 0.12 -9.92
N GLU A 66 23.45 0.09 -10.36
CA GLU A 66 24.65 0.05 -9.51
C GLU A 66 25.07 1.46 -9.10
N GLU A 67 25.23 2.34 -10.10
CA GLU A 67 25.37 3.78 -9.89
C GLU A 67 24.01 4.43 -10.08
N LEU A 68 23.23 4.53 -8.99
CA LEU A 68 21.88 5.11 -8.97
C LEU A 68 21.84 6.49 -9.64
N ASN A 69 21.59 6.52 -10.95
CA ASN A 69 21.58 7.72 -11.78
C ASN A 69 20.19 8.35 -11.91
N PHE A 70 19.21 7.81 -11.19
CA PHE A 70 17.84 8.27 -11.10
C PHE A 70 17.45 8.55 -9.65
N PRO A 71 16.50 9.47 -9.42
CA PRO A 71 15.99 9.74 -8.08
C PRO A 71 15.29 8.51 -7.51
N THR A 72 15.62 8.19 -6.26
CA THR A 72 15.01 7.13 -5.44
C THR A 72 14.29 7.69 -4.21
N LYS A 73 14.22 9.01 -4.11
CA LYS A 73 13.54 9.79 -3.06
C LYS A 73 12.57 10.77 -3.71
N ASP A 74 11.73 11.38 -2.89
CA ASP A 74 10.69 12.33 -3.33
C ASP A 74 9.72 11.70 -4.32
N LEU A 75 9.38 10.43 -4.07
CA LEU A 75 8.41 9.70 -4.85
C LEU A 75 7.00 10.19 -4.53
N ARG A 76 6.07 9.92 -5.44
CA ARG A 76 4.64 10.12 -5.21
C ARG A 76 3.99 8.84 -4.76
N PHE A 77 3.39 8.88 -3.58
CA PHE A 77 2.64 7.76 -3.04
C PHE A 77 1.34 7.55 -3.81
N ILE A 78 1.08 6.32 -4.25
CA ILE A 78 -0.15 5.97 -4.97
C ILE A 78 -1.15 5.28 -4.06
N GLY A 79 -0.68 4.38 -3.17
CA GLY A 79 -1.58 3.67 -2.28
C GLY A 79 -1.00 2.40 -1.66
N LEU A 80 -1.86 1.75 -0.87
CA LEU A 80 -1.63 0.46 -0.25
C LEU A 80 -2.47 -0.60 -0.95
N ILE A 81 -1.92 -1.80 -1.12
CA ILE A 81 -2.65 -2.99 -1.53
C ILE A 81 -2.39 -4.07 -0.50
N SER A 82 -3.45 -4.68 0.03
CA SER A 82 -3.33 -5.90 0.81
C SER A 82 -3.53 -7.12 -0.07
N LEU A 83 -2.67 -8.11 0.13
CA LEU A 83 -2.78 -9.44 -0.44
C LEU A 83 -3.43 -10.32 0.62
N ILE A 84 -4.67 -10.68 0.35
CA ILE A 84 -5.37 -11.75 1.05
C ILE A 84 -4.91 -13.05 0.41
N ASP A 85 -4.41 -14.00 1.21
CA ASP A 85 -4.28 -15.37 0.73
C ASP A 85 -5.72 -15.87 0.52
N PRO A 86 -6.14 -16.22 -0.71
CA PRO A 86 -7.51 -16.66 -0.94
C PRO A 86 -7.80 -17.79 0.06
N PRO A 87 -8.97 -17.76 0.75
CA PRO A 87 -9.27 -18.80 1.72
C PRO A 87 -9.09 -20.14 1.01
N ARG A 88 -8.23 -21.02 1.55
CA ARG A 88 -8.15 -22.40 1.09
C ARG A 88 -9.60 -22.91 1.00
N ALA A 89 -10.00 -23.38 -0.19
CA ALA A 89 -11.34 -23.88 -0.48
C ALA A 89 -11.62 -25.24 0.21
N SER A 90 -11.38 -25.29 1.50
CA SER A 90 -11.66 -26.41 2.38
C SER A 90 -12.06 -25.80 3.73
N VAL A 91 -13.31 -25.32 3.80
CA VAL A 91 -14.40 -25.80 4.67
C VAL A 91 -15.38 -24.65 4.96
N PRO A 92 -16.43 -24.42 4.15
CA PRO A 92 -17.58 -23.63 4.57
C PRO A 92 -18.55 -24.51 5.37
N SER A 93 -18.17 -24.94 6.58
CA SER A 93 -19.08 -25.70 7.47
C SER A 93 -18.50 -25.91 8.88
N ALA A 94 -18.23 -24.84 9.63
CA ALA A 94 -18.03 -24.96 11.09
C ALA A 94 -18.55 -23.80 11.95
N VAL A 95 -19.03 -22.70 11.36
CA VAL A 95 -19.50 -21.52 12.12
C VAL A 95 -21.03 -21.39 12.14
N ALA A 96 -21.75 -22.29 11.46
CA ALA A 96 -23.22 -22.31 11.46
C ALA A 96 -23.85 -23.07 12.65
N LYS A 97 -23.06 -23.59 13.60
CA LYS A 97 -23.58 -24.42 14.72
C LYS A 97 -23.19 -23.95 16.13
N ALA A 98 -23.00 -22.65 16.32
CA ALA A 98 -22.86 -22.04 17.66
C ALA A 98 -23.78 -20.81 17.86
N ARG A 99 -24.92 -20.80 17.16
CA ARG A 99 -26.08 -19.96 17.51
C ARG A 99 -27.32 -20.86 17.57
N SER A 100 -27.37 -21.69 18.60
CA SER A 100 -28.65 -22.19 19.11
C SER A 100 -29.04 -21.30 20.29
N PRO A 101 -29.80 -20.21 20.10
CA PRO A 101 -30.69 -19.77 21.15
C PRO A 101 -31.84 -20.79 21.24
N VAL A 102 -32.53 -20.83 22.38
CA VAL A 102 -33.71 -21.67 22.71
C VAL A 102 -33.38 -22.92 23.52
N LEU A 103 -33.41 -22.74 24.85
CA LEU A 103 -34.10 -23.64 25.77
C LEU A 103 -34.83 -22.76 26.78
N THR A 104 -36.03 -22.33 26.38
CA THR A 104 -37.14 -22.06 27.30
C THR A 104 -37.90 -23.36 27.52
N SER A 105 -37.79 -23.95 28.69
CA SER A 105 -38.92 -24.38 29.55
C SER A 105 -38.39 -25.12 30.77
#